data_AF-A0A7W1ZAF6-F1
#
_entry.id   AF-A0A7W1ZAF6-F1
#
_cell.length_a   1.000
_cell.length_b   1.000
_cell.length_c   1.000
_cell.angle_alpha   90.00
_cell.angle_beta   90.00
_cell.angle_gamma   90.00
#
_symmetry.space_group_name_H-M   'P 1'
#
loop_
_entity.id
_entity.type
_entity.pdbx_description
1 polymer ?
#
loop_
_entity_poly.entity_id
_entity_poly.type
_entity_poly.pdbx_seq_one_letter_code
_entity_poly.pdbx_strand_id
1 'polypeptide(L)' 'MTDRPWGGDIEGRLARWSVVVPCLPVVVMVIRKVVGDWQPLGDAAYFAVRSRDVLTANHPLLGAWS' A
#
# COMPACT_ATOMS: atom_id res chain seq x y z
N MET A 1 -39.55 -11.72 10.69
CA MET A 1 -39.32 -11.65 9.23
C MET A 1 -39.14 -10.18 8.89
N THR A 2 -37.91 -9.69 8.95
CA THR A 2 -37.59 -8.28 8.70
C THR A 2 -37.11 -8.17 7.27
N ASP A 3 -38.04 -7.88 6.36
CA ASP A 3 -37.70 -7.48 5.00
C ASP A 3 -36.97 -6.15 5.09
N ARG A 4 -35.65 -6.17 4.91
CA ARG A 4 -34.84 -4.95 4.87
C ARG A 4 -34.94 -4.39 3.45
N PRO A 5 -35.62 -3.25 3.21
CA PRO A 5 -35.91 -2.75 1.87
C PRO A 5 -34.68 -2.22 1.09
N TRP A 6 -33.48 -2.35 1.66
CA TRP A 6 -32.24 -1.75 1.17
C TRP A 6 -31.11 -2.76 0.88
N GLY A 7 -31.38 -4.08 0.95
CA GLY A 7 -30.31 -5.10 0.97
C GLY A 7 -29.53 -5.29 -0.33
N GLY A 8 -30.20 -5.28 -1.49
CA GLY A 8 -29.59 -5.76 -2.74
C GLY A 8 -28.47 -4.87 -3.33
N ASP A 9 -28.64 -3.54 -3.30
CA ASP A 9 -27.64 -2.63 -3.87
C ASP A 9 -26.43 -2.41 -2.94
N ILE A 10 -26.66 -2.42 -1.62
CA ILE A 10 -25.58 -2.20 -0.64
C ILE A 10 -24.57 -3.35 -0.70
N GLU A 11 -25.03 -4.60 -0.73
CA GLU A 11 -24.16 -5.77 -0.81
C GLU A 11 -23.32 -5.77 -2.10
N GLY A 12 -23.96 -5.44 -3.24
CA GLY A 12 -23.26 -5.29 -4.51
C GLY A 12 -22.25 -4.15 -4.51
N ARG A 13 -22.57 -3.02 -3.88
CA ARG A 13 -21.62 -1.91 -3.68
C ARG A 13 -20.45 -2.31 -2.81
N LEU A 14 -20.69 -2.97 -1.68
CA LEU A 14 -19.65 -3.43 -0.76
C LEU A 14 -18.72 -4.45 -1.43
N ALA A 15 -19.28 -5.39 -2.21
CA ALA A 15 -18.51 -6.36 -2.98
C ALA A 15 -17.63 -5.70 -4.06
N ARG A 16 -18.10 -4.60 -4.68
CA ARG A 16 -17.24 -3.83 -5.61
C ARG A 16 -16.13 -3.10 -4.87
N TRP A 17 -16.46 -2.47 -3.75
CA TRP A 17 -15.47 -1.71 -2.96
C TRP A 17 -14.43 -2.61 -2.31
N SER A 18 -14.77 -3.84 -1.91
CA SER A 18 -13.79 -4.80 -1.37
C SER A 18 -12.74 -5.22 -2.40
N VAL A 19 -13.04 -5.10 -3.70
CA VAL A 19 -12.10 -5.36 -4.80
C VAL A 19 -11.33 -4.08 -5.19
N VAL A 20 -12.01 -2.94 -5.26
CA VAL A 20 -11.42 -1.67 -5.72
C VAL A 20 -10.46 -1.07 -4.70
N VAL A 21 -10.82 -1.09 -3.41
CA VAL A 21 -10.04 -0.46 -2.34
C VAL A 21 -8.63 -1.05 -2.23
N PRO A 22 -8.42 -2.39 -2.27
CA PRO A 22 -7.09 -2.98 -2.25
C PRO A 22 -6.23 -2.68 -3.49
N CYS A 23 -6.83 -2.32 -4.62
CA CYS A 23 -6.09 -1.94 -5.83
C CYS A 23 -5.53 -0.52 -5.76
N LEU A 24 -5.98 0.30 -4.81
CA LEU A 24 -5.57 1.69 -4.67
C LEU A 24 -4.04 1.89 -4.57
N PRO A 25 -3.25 1.11 -3.79
CA PRO A 25 -1.80 1.29 -3.69
C PRO A 25 -1.08 1.07 -5.03
N VAL A 26 -1.60 0.17 -5.86
CA VAL A 26 -1.05 -0.15 -7.19
C VAL A 26 -1.26 1.02 -8.14
N VAL A 27 -2.46 1.58 -8.17
CA VAL A 27 -2.79 2.75 -9.00
C VAL A 27 -1.93 3.94 -8.57
N VAL A 28 -1.79 4.15 -7.26
CA VAL A 28 -0.95 5.21 -6.69
C VAL A 28 0.52 5.05 -7.11
N MET A 29 1.06 3.83 -7.16
CA MET A 29 2.43 3.58 -7.63
C MET A 29 2.60 3.86 -9.13
N VAL A 30 1.65 3.40 -9.95
CA VAL A 30 1.68 3.60 -11.41
C VAL A 30 1.64 5.08 -11.76
N ILE A 31 0.72 5.84 -11.14
CA ILE A 31 0.64 7.28 -11.34
C ILE A 31 1.97 7.94 -10.98
N ARG A 32 2.57 7.56 -9.84
CA ARG A 32 3.80 8.17 -9.36
C ARG A 32 5.01 7.86 -10.25
N LYS A 33 5.04 6.69 -10.89
CA LYS A 33 6.07 6.34 -11.89
C LYS A 33 5.87 7.01 -13.25
N VAL A 34 4.62 7.34 -13.60
CA VAL A 34 4.30 8.00 -14.88
C VAL A 34 4.48 9.51 -14.78
N VAL A 35 4.06 10.10 -13.67
CA VAL A 35 4.12 11.55 -13.43
C VAL A 35 5.51 12.02 -12.95
N GLY A 36 6.37 11.10 -12.49
CA GLY A 36 7.78 11.38 -12.16
C GLY A 36 8.62 10.10 -12.08
N ASP A 37 9.90 10.18 -11.70
CA ASP A 37 10.78 8.99 -11.53
C ASP A 37 10.62 8.26 -10.19
N TRP A 38 9.41 8.31 -9.62
CA TRP A 38 9.19 8.15 -8.19
C TRP A 38 9.71 6.83 -7.61
N GLN A 39 10.70 6.97 -6.72
CA GLN A 39 10.67 6.92 -5.25
C GLN A 39 9.84 5.81 -4.57
N PRO A 40 10.42 5.20 -3.54
CA PRO A 40 9.83 4.03 -2.90
C PRO A 40 8.88 4.39 -1.73
N LEU A 41 7.95 3.48 -1.39
CA LEU A 41 6.95 3.64 -0.33
C LEU A 41 6.66 2.34 0.41
N GLY A 42 6.16 2.44 1.64
CA GLY A 42 5.95 1.30 2.53
C GLY A 42 7.27 0.60 2.80
N ASP A 43 7.25 -0.73 2.70
CA ASP A 43 8.47 -1.53 2.80
C ASP A 43 9.55 -1.05 1.83
N ALA A 44 9.18 -0.60 0.63
CA ALA A 44 10.15 -0.11 -0.33
C ALA A 44 10.89 1.14 0.19
N ALA A 45 10.19 2.06 0.88
CA ALA A 45 10.85 3.24 1.46
C ALA A 45 11.78 2.85 2.60
N TYR A 46 11.32 1.92 3.44
CA TYR A 46 12.10 1.36 4.53
C TYR A 46 13.42 0.78 4.03
N PHE A 47 13.35 -0.09 3.00
CA PHE A 47 14.54 -0.66 2.38
C PHE A 47 15.43 0.39 1.70
N ALA A 48 14.84 1.42 1.07
CA ALA A 48 15.62 2.45 0.38
C ALA A 48 16.38 3.41 1.31
N VAL A 49 15.92 3.57 2.55
CA VAL A 49 16.67 4.32 3.56
C VAL A 49 17.75 3.42 4.17
N ARG A 50 17.39 2.20 4.56
CA ARG A 50 18.35 1.24 5.13
C ARG A 50 19.51 0.91 4.20
N SER A 51 19.28 0.85 2.90
CA SER A 51 20.34 0.62 1.92
C SER A 51 21.39 1.74 1.86
N ARG A 52 21.04 2.95 2.33
CA ARG A 52 21.96 4.10 2.35
C ARG A 52 22.83 4.18 3.60
N ASP A 53 22.53 3.38 4.64
CA ASP A 53 23.27 3.39 5.90
C ASP A 53 24.40 2.33 5.96
N VAL A 54 24.56 1.53 4.91
CA VAL A 54 25.61 0.49 4.83
C VAL A 54 27.00 1.16 4.80
N LEU A 55 27.92 0.71 5.65
CA LEU A 55 29.27 1.27 5.87
C LEU A 55 29.32 2.63 6.59
N THR A 56 28.21 3.06 7.20
CA THR A 56 28.20 4.22 8.11
C THR A 56 28.42 3.75 9.55
N ALA A 57 28.89 4.64 10.44
CA ALA A 57 29.18 4.30 11.84
C ALA A 57 27.95 3.77 12.61
N ASN A 58 26.74 4.08 12.15
CA ASN A 58 25.51 3.49 12.61
C ASN A 58 25.29 2.20 11.81
N HIS A 59 25.70 1.05 12.35
CA HIS A 59 25.46 -0.26 11.74
C HIS A 59 24.21 -0.94 12.35
N PRO A 60 22.97 -0.61 11.96
CA PRO A 60 21.89 -1.58 12.04
C PRO A 60 22.13 -2.57 10.90
N LEU A 61 22.73 -3.72 11.20
CA LEU A 61 22.74 -4.89 10.32
C LEU A 61 21.31 -5.03 9.78
N LEU A 62 21.15 -5.15 8.45
CA LEU A 62 19.92 -5.08 7.64
C LEU A 62 18.72 -5.91 8.15
N GLY A 63 18.23 -5.63 9.34
CA GLY A 63 17.19 -6.37 10.04
C GLY A 63 16.20 -5.39 10.64
N ALA A 64 14.92 -5.61 10.35
CA ALA A 64 13.88 -5.16 11.26
C ALA A 64 14.14 -5.90 12.58
N TRP A 65 14.36 -5.14 13.66
CA TRP A 65 14.64 -5.71 14.97
C TRP A 65 13.59 -6.78 15.33
N SER A 66 14.08 -7.92 15.81
CA SER A 66 13.37 -8.82 16.73
C SER A 66 13.94 -8.63 18.13
#